data_AF-A0A2T7VPK8-F1
#
_entry.id   AF-A0A2T7VPK8-F1
#
_cell.length_a   1.000
_cell.length_b   1.000
_cell.length_c   1.000
_cell.angle_alpha   90.00
_cell.angle_beta   90.00
_cell.angle_gamma   90.00
#
_symmetry.space_group_name_H-M   'P 1'
#
loop_
_entity.id
_entity.type
_entity.pdbx_description
1 polymer ?
#
loop_
_entity_poly.entity_id
_entity_poly.type
_entity_poly.pdbx_seq_one_letter_code
_entity_poly.pdbx_strand_id
1 'polypeptide(L)' 'MRRDAVDDPLKLENQVCFALVTAARNVVSIYRPVLEPLGLTHPQYLVMLALWESAPRSLGALSHSASIT' A
#
# COMPACT_ATOMS: atom_id res chain seq x y z
N MET A 1 11.50 -24.48 -33.24
CA MET A 1 11.90 -23.72 -32.04
C MET A 1 10.65 -23.46 -31.20
N ARG A 2 10.28 -24.42 -30.34
CA ARG A 2 9.19 -24.22 -29.38
C ARG A 2 9.76 -23.31 -28.28
N ARG A 3 9.24 -22.10 -28.14
CA ARG A 3 9.40 -21.32 -26.90
C ARG A 3 8.58 -22.07 -25.86
N ASP A 4 9.22 -22.75 -24.93
CA ASP A 4 8.54 -23.35 -23.80
C ASP A 4 7.83 -22.22 -23.05
N ALA A 5 6.51 -22.30 -22.91
CA ALA A 5 5.67 -21.27 -22.30
C ALA A 5 5.99 -21.00 -20.81
N VAL A 6 6.98 -21.71 -20.25
CA VAL A 6 7.49 -21.58 -18.89
C VAL A 6 8.42 -20.35 -18.76
N ASP A 7 9.11 -19.94 -19.82
CA ASP A 7 10.08 -18.82 -19.80
C ASP A 7 9.62 -17.64 -20.66
N ASP A 8 8.36 -17.23 -20.54
CA ASP A 8 7.94 -15.94 -21.10
C ASP A 8 8.22 -14.83 -20.07
N PRO A 9 9.25 -13.99 -20.28
CA PRO A 9 9.64 -12.94 -19.35
C PRO A 9 8.59 -11.82 -19.27
N LEU A 10 7.58 -11.78 -20.15
CA LEU A 10 6.50 -10.81 -20.13
C LEU A 10 5.25 -11.29 -19.38
N LYS A 11 5.26 -12.51 -18.84
CA LYS A 11 4.18 -12.99 -17.97
C LYS A 11 4.08 -12.13 -16.73
N LEU A 12 2.84 -11.85 -16.33
CA LEU A 12 2.52 -11.00 -15.19
C LEU A 12 3.08 -11.56 -13.87
N GLU A 13 3.00 -12.88 -13.69
CA GLU A 13 3.55 -13.60 -12.53
C GLU A 13 5.09 -13.51 -12.40
N ASN A 14 5.78 -13.24 -13.51
CA ASN A 14 7.23 -13.05 -13.55
C ASN A 14 7.64 -11.58 -13.30
N GLN A 15 6.69 -10.65 -13.20
CA GLN A 15 6.97 -9.23 -12.95
C GLN A 15 7.07 -8.92 -11.46
N VAL A 16 8.23 -8.43 -11.01
CA VAL A 16 8.42 -8.00 -9.61
C VAL A 16 7.42 -6.91 -9.20
N CYS A 17 7.08 -5.98 -10.10
CA CYS A 17 6.08 -4.95 -9.85
C CYS A 17 4.70 -5.54 -9.51
N PHE A 18 4.31 -6.61 -10.21
CA PHE A 18 3.03 -7.27 -9.95
C PHE A 18 3.01 -7.97 -8.59
N ALA A 19 4.10 -8.68 -8.25
CA ALA A 19 4.25 -9.28 -6.92
C ALA A 19 4.18 -8.23 -5.81
N LEU A 20 4.85 -7.09 -5.99
CA LEU A 20 4.88 -6.00 -5.01
C LEU A 20 3.49 -5.36 -4.82
N VAL A 21 2.78 -5.05 -5.90
CA VAL A 21 1.42 -4.49 -5.83
C VAL A 21 0.46 -5.46 -5.16
N THR A 22 0.58 -6.76 -5.45
CA THR A 22 -0.25 -7.80 -4.83
C THR A 22 0.03 -7.92 -3.34
N ALA A 23 1.31 -7.96 -2.94
CA ALA A 23 1.71 -7.97 -1.55
C ALA A 23 1.20 -6.72 -0.80
N ALA A 24 1.37 -5.52 -1.37
CA ALA A 24 0.90 -4.27 -0.78
C ALA A 24 -0.63 -4.26 -0.58
N ARG A 25 -1.40 -4.72 -1.56
CA ARG A 25 -2.87 -4.85 -1.45
C ARG A 25 -3.29 -5.82 -0.36
N ASN A 26 -2.60 -6.96 -0.25
CA ASN A 26 -2.88 -7.95 0.77
C ASN A 26 -2.63 -7.39 2.18
N VAL A 27 -1.54 -6.64 2.37
CA VAL A 27 -1.26 -5.95 3.64
C VAL A 27 -2.39 -4.97 3.98
N VAL A 28 -2.81 -4.12 3.05
CA VAL A 28 -3.93 -3.19 3.27
C VAL A 28 -5.24 -3.92 3.61
N SER A 29 -5.49 -5.08 2.98
CA SER A 29 -6.67 -5.89 3.23
C SER A 29 -6.73 -6.45 4.65
N ILE A 30 -5.58 -6.74 5.28
CA ILE A 30 -5.50 -7.21 6.67
C ILE A 30 -5.96 -6.13 7.66
N TYR A 31 -5.69 -4.86 7.37
CA TYR A 31 -6.10 -3.73 8.22
C TYR A 31 -7.58 -3.38 8.07
N ARG A 32 -8.22 -3.72 6.95
CA ARG A 32 -9.63 -3.38 6.67
C ARG A 32 -10.61 -3.78 7.80
N PRO A 33 -10.64 -5.03 8.31
CA PRO A 33 -11.58 -5.41 9.37
C PRO A 33 -11.31 -4.70 10.71
N VAL A 34 -10.07 -4.28 10.96
CA VAL A 34 -9.70 -3.55 12.19
C VAL A 34 -10.11 -2.08 12.09
N LEU A 35 -10.05 -1.50 10.89
CA LEU A 35 -10.38 -0.09 10.63
C LEU A 35 -11.88 0.14 10.38
N GLU A 36 -12.62 -0.88 9.95
CA GLU A 36 -14.06 -0.80 9.67
C GLU A 36 -14.90 -0.31 10.86
N PRO A 37 -14.71 -0.80 12.11
CA PRO A 37 -15.44 -0.29 13.27
C PRO A 37 -15.15 1.17 13.60
N LEU A 38 -13.98 1.68 13.19
CA LEU A 38 -13.56 3.06 13.40
C LEU A 38 -14.03 3.98 12.26
N GLY A 39 -14.62 3.43 11.19
CA GLY A 39 -15.00 4.17 9.99
C GLY A 39 -13.79 4.74 9.22
N LEU A 40 -12.60 4.16 9.41
CA LEU A 40 -11.36 4.67 8.83
C LEU A 40 -10.96 3.91 7.57
N THR A 41 -10.39 4.63 6.61
CA THR A 41 -9.67 4.05 5.48
C THR A 41 -8.18 3.89 5.82
N HIS A 42 -7.47 2.99 5.12
CA HIS A 42 -6.03 2.80 5.34
C HIS A 42 -5.21 4.11 5.20
N PRO A 43 -5.44 4.99 4.19
CA PRO A 43 -4.76 6.28 4.14
C PRO A 43 -5.09 7.20 5.33
N GLN A 44 -6.35 7.23 5.78
CA GLN A 44 -6.73 8.03 6.95
C GLN A 44 -6.07 7.50 8.24
N TYR A 45 -5.94 6.18 8.38
CA TYR A 45 -5.20 5.57 9.48
C TYR A 45 -3.73 5.99 9.51
N LEU A 46 -3.06 6.05 8.36
CA LEU A 46 -1.68 6.55 8.28
C LEU A 46 -1.56 8.02 8.69
N VAL A 47 -2.53 8.86 8.32
CA VAL A 47 -2.58 10.25 8.77
C VAL A 47 -2.77 10.33 10.28
N MET A 48 -3.62 9.50 10.86
CA MET A 48 -3.81 9.41 12.31
C MET A 48 -2.53 9.00 13.04
N LEU A 49 -1.81 8.00 12.53
CA LEU A 49 -0.49 7.61 13.08
C LEU A 49 0.51 8.77 13.03
N ALA A 50 0.61 9.48 11.91
CA ALA A 50 1.51 10.62 11.76
C ALA A 50 1.17 11.80 12.70
N LEU A 51 -0.12 11.99 12.99
CA LEU A 51 -0.60 12.97 13.96
C LEU A 51 -0.35 12.53 15.41
N TRP A 52 -0.48 11.24 15.71
CA TRP A 52 -0.19 10.70 17.04
C TRP A 52 1.28 10.77 17.41
N GLU A 53 2.19 10.63 16.45
CA GLU A 53 3.63 10.77 16.69
C GLU A 53 4.02 12.21 17.05
N SER A 54 3.40 13.20 16.41
CA SER A 54 3.66 14.61 16.69
C SER A 54 2.49 15.48 16.25
N ALA A 55 1.87 16.16 17.22
CA ALA A 55 0.85 17.18 16.98
C ALA A 55 1.20 18.47 17.75
N PRO A 56 0.88 19.65 17.20
CA PRO A 56 0.22 19.91 15.91
C PRO A 56 1.19 19.84 14.71
N ARG A 57 0.71 19.40 13.54
CA ARG A 57 1.45 19.39 12.27
C ARG A 57 0.65 20.04 11.15
N SER A 58 1.37 20.69 10.21
CA SER A 58 0.75 21.26 9.01
C SER A 58 0.43 20.17 7.98
N LEU A 59 -0.56 20.44 7.12
CA LEU A 59 -0.94 19.51 6.05
C LEU A 59 0.23 19.14 5.12
N GLY A 60 1.11 20.11 4.84
CA GLY A 60 2.33 19.86 4.04
C GLY A 60 3.28 18.87 4.72
N ALA A 61 3.44 18.95 6.04
CA ALA A 61 4.27 18.02 6.81
C ALA A 61 3.65 16.60 6.87
N LEU A 62 2.31 16.51 6.91
CA LEU A 62 1.59 15.23 6.90
C LEU A 62 1.66 14.52 5.54
N SER A 63 1.46 15.27 4.44
CA SER A 63 1.58 14.72 3.08
C SER A 63 2.99 14.17 2.81
N HIS A 64 4.03 14.90 3.25
CA HIS A 64 5.42 14.45 3.11
C HIS A 64 5.69 13.16 3.89
N SER A 65 5.19 13.05 5.12
CA SER A 65 5.42 11.87 5.97
C SER A 65 4.64 10.64 5.48
N ALA A 66 3.43 10.82 4.96
CA ALA A 66 2.61 9.72 4.47
C ALA A 66 3.01 9.27 3.05
N SER A 67 3.90 9.98 2.35
CA SER A 67 4.22 9.74 0.93
C SER A 67 2.98 9.63 0.03
N ILE A 68 1.88 10.29 0.44
CA ILE A 68 0.65 10.42 -0.35
C ILE A 68 0.79 11.75 -1.10
N THR A 69 1.29 11.67 -2.33
CA THR A 69 1.21 12.74 -3.34
C THR A 69 0.15 12.36 -4.36
#